data_AF-A0A972WYP9-F1
#
_entry.id   AF-A0A972WYP9-F1
#
_cell.length_a   1.000
_cell.length_b   1.000
_cell.length_c   1.000
_cell.angle_alpha   90.00
_cell.angle_beta   90.00
_cell.angle_gamma   90.00
#
_symmetry.space_group_name_H-M   'P 1'
#
loop_
_entity.id
_entity.type
_entity.pdbx_description
1 polymer ?
#
loop_
_entity_poly.entity_id
_entity_poly.type
_entity_poly.pdbx_seq_one_letter_code
_entity_poly.pdbx_strand_id
1 'polypeptide(L)'
;LETVTSNRGGITVLDMGEPVKIADLARQMIRLAGLEPDTDIAIEFTGLRPGEKLYEELFHGGEALEATAIPAIRRATPRTADLALLARGLDELEAAARARHTEQTRAVLGRLVPEYVAGDATPTAGRADRARD
;
A
#
# COMPACT_ATOMS: atom_id res chain seq x y z
N LEU A 1 28.24 -9.60 -12.37
CA LEU A 1 27.23 -8.69 -11.79
C LEU A 1 26.24 -8.37 -12.91
N GLU A 2 25.26 -9.25 -13.08
CA GLU A 2 24.27 -9.11 -14.14
C GLU A 2 23.22 -8.08 -13.70
N THR A 3 23.06 -7.08 -14.53
CA THR A 3 22.38 -5.82 -14.25
C THR A 3 20.90 -6.06 -13.95
N VAL A 4 20.46 -5.74 -12.73
CA VAL A 4 19.05 -5.75 -12.29
C VAL A 4 18.17 -4.77 -13.10
N THR A 5 18.74 -3.99 -14.02
CA THR A 5 18.10 -2.84 -14.69
C THR A 5 17.72 -3.02 -16.16
N SER A 6 17.69 -4.24 -16.72
CA SER A 6 17.52 -4.40 -18.20
C SER A 6 16.22 -5.02 -18.71
N ASN A 7 15.16 -5.16 -17.91
CA ASN A 7 13.81 -5.34 -18.47
C ASN A 7 13.01 -4.04 -18.30
N ARG A 8 12.88 -3.27 -19.38
CA ARG A 8 12.18 -1.97 -19.37
C ARG A 8 10.73 -2.17 -18.91
N GLY A 9 10.40 -1.72 -17.69
CA GLY A 9 9.02 -1.67 -17.18
C GLY A 9 8.70 -2.59 -15.99
N GLY A 10 9.65 -3.36 -15.45
CA GLY A 10 9.38 -4.16 -14.24
C GLY A 10 9.21 -3.30 -12.97
N ILE A 11 8.24 -3.63 -12.13
CA ILE A 11 8.07 -3.03 -10.80
C ILE A 11 8.88 -3.88 -9.81
N THR A 12 9.75 -3.25 -9.02
CA THR A 12 10.50 -3.92 -7.95
C THR A 12 9.92 -3.58 -6.59
N VAL A 13 9.70 -4.61 -5.77
CA VAL A 13 9.17 -4.48 -4.41
C VAL A 13 10.19 -5.02 -3.42
N LEU A 14 10.32 -4.34 -2.28
CA LEU A 14 11.21 -4.76 -1.20
C LEU A 14 10.49 -5.73 -0.26
N ASP A 15 11.21 -6.76 0.16
CA ASP A 15 10.79 -7.60 1.27
C ASP A 15 10.96 -6.81 2.58
N MET A 16 9.84 -6.45 3.20
CA MET A 16 9.81 -5.65 4.44
C MET A 16 9.92 -6.51 5.71
N GLY A 17 9.99 -7.83 5.57
CA GLY A 17 10.00 -8.76 6.70
C GLY A 17 8.69 -8.75 7.48
N GLU A 18 8.79 -8.96 8.79
CA GLU A 18 7.63 -9.11 9.66
C GLU A 18 6.93 -7.76 9.93
N PRO A 19 5.59 -7.71 9.88
CA PRO A 19 4.84 -6.51 10.18
C PRO A 19 4.98 -6.11 11.65
N VAL A 20 5.08 -4.80 11.91
CA VAL A 20 5.22 -4.25 13.26
C VAL A 20 3.93 -3.56 13.69
N LYS A 21 3.44 -3.85 14.90
CA LYS A 21 2.27 -3.16 15.48
C LYS A 21 2.65 -1.76 15.95
N ILE A 22 1.89 -0.75 15.52
CA ILE A 22 2.12 0.65 15.91
C ILE A 22 2.02 0.85 17.43
N ALA A 23 1.13 0.13 18.10
CA ALA A 23 1.02 0.19 19.57
C ALA A 23 2.27 -0.32 20.29
N ASP A 24 2.95 -1.33 19.75
CA ASP A 24 4.18 -1.87 20.34
C ASP A 24 5.35 -0.90 20.10
N LEU A 25 5.41 -0.32 18.90
CA LEU A 25 6.37 0.73 18.55
C LEU A 25 6.23 1.94 19.49
N ALA A 26 5.01 2.44 19.73
CA ALA A 26 4.76 3.56 20.63
C ALA A 26 5.26 3.26 22.06
N ARG A 27 4.97 2.07 22.60
CA ARG A 27 5.48 1.64 23.91
C ARG A 27 6.99 1.53 23.94
N GLN A 28 7.62 1.03 22.87
CA GLN A 28 9.08 0.98 22.76
C GLN A 28 9.70 2.37 22.77
N MET A 29 9.11 3.33 22.05
CA MET A 29 9.59 4.72 22.03
C MET A 29 9.55 5.37 23.42
N ILE A 30 8.47 5.15 24.19
CA ILE A 30 8.36 5.66 25.56
C ILE A 30 9.45 5.06 26.46
N ARG A 31 9.68 3.74 26.39
CA ARG A 31 10.75 3.07 27.16
C ARG A 31 12.14 3.55 26.78
N LEU A 32 12.39 3.79 25.49
CA LEU A 32 13.67 4.32 25.01
C LEU A 32 13.96 5.74 25.51
N ALA A 33 12.91 6.50 25.83
CA ALA A 33 13.03 7.81 26.49
C ALA A 33 13.29 7.70 28.01
N GLY A 34 13.37 6.49 28.57
CA GLY A 34 13.56 6.26 30.00
C GLY A 34 12.29 6.38 30.85
N LEU A 35 11.12 6.34 30.21
CA LEU A 35 9.81 6.49 30.85
C LEU A 35 9.02 5.17 30.82
N GLU A 36 8.07 5.02 31.75
CA GLU A 36 7.18 3.88 31.82
C GLU A 36 5.86 4.16 31.06
N PRO A 37 5.54 3.37 30.01
CA PRO A 37 4.26 3.48 29.31
C PRO A 37 3.08 3.27 30.26
N ASP A 38 2.01 4.02 30.06
CA ASP A 38 0.78 3.99 30.85
C ASP A 38 0.92 4.47 32.31
N THR A 39 2.14 4.81 32.76
CA THR A 39 2.43 5.49 34.05
C THR A 39 2.87 6.93 33.82
N ASP A 40 3.98 7.14 33.10
CA ASP A 40 4.53 8.47 32.82
C ASP A 40 3.88 9.11 31.58
N ILE A 41 3.52 8.27 30.59
CA ILE A 41 2.88 8.68 29.34
C ILE A 41 1.77 7.68 29.00
N ALA A 42 0.52 8.16 28.98
CA ALA A 42 -0.64 7.37 28.58
C ALA A 42 -0.71 7.17 27.05
N ILE A 43 -1.16 6.00 26.62
CA ILE A 43 -1.46 5.72 25.20
C ILE A 43 -2.98 5.74 24.99
N GLU A 44 -3.46 6.72 24.22
CA GLU A 44 -4.87 6.85 23.86
C GLU A 44 -5.13 6.42 22.41
N PHE A 45 -6.17 5.61 22.20
CA PHE A 45 -6.57 5.16 20.86
C PHE A 45 -7.64 6.09 20.30
N THR A 46 -7.28 6.84 19.25
CA THR A 46 -8.17 7.82 18.61
C THR A 46 -9.00 7.25 17.45
N GLY A 47 -8.82 5.98 17.13
CA GLY A 47 -9.47 5.32 15.99
C GLY A 47 -8.76 5.58 14.66
N LEU A 48 -9.22 4.90 13.61
CA LEU A 48 -8.70 5.08 12.25
C LEU A 48 -9.32 6.32 11.61
N ARG A 49 -8.48 7.07 10.87
CA ARG A 49 -8.93 8.19 10.04
C ARG A 49 -9.55 7.66 8.73
N PRO A 50 -10.44 8.43 8.08
CA PRO A 50 -11.01 8.03 6.80
C PRO A 50 -9.94 7.72 5.76
N GLY A 51 -10.00 6.52 5.17
CA GLY A 51 -9.03 6.03 4.19
C GLY A 51 -7.82 5.32 4.78
N GLU A 52 -7.67 5.24 6.10
CA GLU A 52 -6.62 4.44 6.73
C GLU A 52 -6.96 2.95 6.74
N LYS A 53 -5.92 2.14 6.60
CA LYS A 53 -5.99 0.68 6.72
C LYS A 53 -5.37 0.23 8.04
N LEU A 54 -5.98 -0.77 8.68
CA LEU A 54 -5.41 -1.40 9.88
C LEU A 54 -4.22 -2.30 9.54
N TYR A 55 -4.25 -2.88 8.34
CA TYR A 55 -3.19 -3.70 7.78
C TYR A 55 -2.91 -3.23 6.35
N GLU A 56 -1.64 -3.04 6.03
CA GLU A 56 -1.24 -2.81 4.64
C GLU A 56 -1.08 -4.16 3.93
N GLU A 57 -1.56 -4.22 2.70
CA GLU A 57 -1.27 -5.32 1.80
C GLU A 57 -0.02 -4.95 1.01
N LEU A 58 1.08 -5.69 1.23
CA LEU A 58 2.26 -5.52 0.38
C LEU A 58 1.96 -5.89 -1.08
N PHE A 59 0.96 -6.76 -1.32
CA PHE A 59 0.67 -7.33 -2.62
C PHE A 59 -0.83 -7.51 -2.84
N HIS A 60 -1.34 -6.98 -3.95
CA HIS A 60 -2.68 -7.31 -4.42
C HIS A 60 -2.61 -8.62 -5.20
N GLY A 61 -3.57 -9.53 -4.99
CA GLY A 61 -3.56 -10.88 -5.59
C GLY A 61 -3.54 -10.95 -7.13
N GLY A 62 -3.63 -9.82 -7.82
CA GLY A 62 -3.52 -9.72 -9.28
C GLY A 62 -2.10 -9.46 -9.81
N GLU A 63 -1.09 -9.33 -8.95
CA GLU A 63 0.31 -9.14 -9.34
C GLU A 63 1.15 -10.32 -8.85
N ALA A 64 1.57 -11.18 -9.78
CA ALA A 64 2.45 -12.29 -9.46
C ALA A 64 3.85 -11.75 -9.11
N LEU A 65 4.36 -12.17 -7.94
CA LEU A 65 5.72 -11.87 -7.52
C LEU A 65 6.68 -12.95 -7.96
N GLU A 66 7.73 -12.52 -8.61
CA GLU A 66 8.84 -13.37 -8.99
C GLU A 66 10.04 -13.09 -8.09
N ALA A 67 10.72 -14.15 -7.67
CA ALA A 67 11.99 -14.02 -6.96
C ALA A 67 13.04 -13.40 -7.90
N THR A 68 13.91 -12.55 -7.34
CA THR A 68 15.09 -12.04 -8.05
C THR A 68 16.36 -12.69 -7.49
N ALA A 69 17.50 -12.38 -8.09
CA ALA A 69 18.80 -12.83 -7.58
C ALA A 69 19.16 -12.24 -6.20
N ILE A 70 18.49 -11.17 -5.77
CA ILE A 70 18.67 -10.54 -4.46
C ILE A 70 17.49 -10.96 -3.57
N PRO A 71 17.71 -11.70 -2.47
CA PRO A 71 16.62 -12.24 -1.65
C PRO A 71 15.63 -11.20 -1.13
N ALA A 72 16.11 -9.99 -0.81
CA ALA A 72 15.31 -8.88 -0.31
C ALA A 72 14.51 -8.12 -1.40
N ILE A 73 14.63 -8.52 -2.68
CA ILE A 73 13.98 -7.85 -3.80
C ILE A 73 13.11 -8.84 -4.57
N ARG A 74 11.86 -8.46 -4.77
CA ARG A 74 10.88 -9.18 -5.60
C ARG A 74 10.55 -8.36 -6.85
N ARG A 75 10.17 -9.02 -7.92
CA ARG A 75 9.67 -8.38 -9.15
C ARG A 75 8.17 -8.62 -9.28
N ALA A 76 7.40 -7.56 -9.38
CA ALA A 76 5.99 -7.62 -9.73
C ALA A 76 5.84 -7.38 -11.23
N THR A 77 5.04 -8.23 -11.89
CA THR A 77 4.71 -8.07 -13.30
C THR A 77 3.55 -7.08 -13.42
N PRO A 78 3.77 -5.88 -13.98
CA PRO A 78 2.72 -4.87 -14.08
C PRO A 78 1.64 -5.32 -15.06
N ARG A 79 0.42 -4.85 -14.82
CA ARG A 79 -0.61 -4.90 -15.86
C ARG A 79 -0.30 -3.85 -16.92
N THR A 80 -0.44 -4.23 -18.18
CA THR A 80 -0.36 -3.26 -19.28
C THR A 80 -1.71 -2.58 -19.46
N ALA A 81 -1.69 -1.27 -19.66
CA ALA A 81 -2.87 -0.47 -19.97
C ALA A 81 -2.72 0.19 -21.34
N ASP A 82 -3.84 0.40 -22.03
CA ASP A 82 -3.87 1.21 -23.25
C ASP A 82 -3.56 2.66 -22.88
N LEU A 83 -2.45 3.18 -23.41
CA LEU A 83 -1.97 4.53 -23.11
C LEU A 83 -2.96 5.63 -23.51
N ALA A 84 -3.68 5.45 -24.63
CA ALA A 84 -4.66 6.43 -25.10
C ALA A 84 -5.93 6.42 -24.23
N LEU A 85 -6.31 5.25 -23.69
CA LEU A 85 -7.38 5.17 -22.70
C LEU A 85 -6.97 5.83 -21.37
N LEU A 86 -5.75 5.54 -20.89
CA LEU A 86 -5.21 6.12 -19.66
C LEU A 86 -5.09 7.64 -19.75
N ALA A 87 -4.53 8.17 -20.85
CA ALA A 87 -4.37 9.61 -21.06
C ALA A 87 -5.73 10.35 -21.00
N ARG A 88 -6.74 9.84 -21.70
CA ARG A 88 -8.09 10.41 -21.66
C ARG A 88 -8.71 10.38 -20.27
N GLY A 89 -8.50 9.29 -19.54
CA GLY A 89 -8.99 9.20 -18.16
C GLY A 89 -8.28 10.16 -17.21
N LEU A 90 -6.98 10.41 -17.41
CA LEU A 90 -6.23 11.42 -16.65
C LEU A 90 -6.72 12.84 -16.94
N ASP A 91 -6.98 13.18 -18.20
CA ASP A 91 -7.55 14.48 -18.58
C ASP A 91 -8.93 14.70 -17.93
N GLU A 92 -9.78 13.67 -17.91
CA GLU A 92 -11.10 13.72 -17.27
C GLU A 92 -10.98 13.86 -15.75
N LEU A 93 -10.04 13.14 -15.14
CA LEU A 93 -9.76 13.21 -13.70
C LEU A 93 -9.30 14.61 -13.30
N GLU A 94 -8.38 15.21 -14.08
CA GLU A 94 -7.87 16.56 -13.85
C GLU A 94 -9.00 17.59 -13.96
N ALA A 95 -9.82 17.52 -15.01
CA ALA A 95 -10.94 18.43 -15.21
C ALA A 95 -11.94 18.36 -14.03
N ALA A 96 -12.34 17.15 -13.61
CA ALA A 96 -13.26 16.95 -12.49
C ALA A 96 -12.66 17.44 -11.16
N ALA A 97 -11.38 17.18 -10.91
CA ALA A 97 -10.69 17.62 -9.70
C ALA A 97 -10.57 19.14 -9.63
N ARG A 98 -10.21 19.81 -10.74
CA ARG A 98 -10.13 21.29 -10.82
C ARG A 98 -11.50 21.94 -10.63
N ALA A 99 -12.56 21.32 -11.17
CA ALA A 99 -13.94 21.75 -10.97
C ALA A 99 -14.50 21.42 -9.57
N ARG A 100 -13.73 20.73 -8.71
CA ARG A 100 -14.14 20.30 -7.37
C ARG A 100 -15.36 19.36 -7.36
N HIS A 101 -15.53 18.58 -8.43
CA HIS A 101 -16.60 17.59 -8.56
C HIS A 101 -16.22 16.26 -7.90
N THR A 102 -16.22 16.20 -6.57
CA THR A 102 -15.69 15.06 -5.79
C THR A 102 -16.23 13.69 -6.21
N GLU A 103 -17.55 13.56 -6.43
CA GLU A 103 -18.16 12.29 -6.85
C GLU A 103 -17.66 11.85 -8.23
N GLN A 104 -17.57 12.79 -9.18
CA GLN A 104 -17.05 12.51 -10.51
C GLN A 104 -15.55 12.16 -10.45
N THR A 105 -14.76 12.87 -9.65
CA THR A 105 -13.34 12.55 -9.43
C THR A 105 -13.18 11.12 -8.89
N ARG A 106 -13.98 10.72 -7.91
CA ARG A 106 -13.97 9.36 -7.35
C ARG A 106 -14.39 8.30 -8.36
N ALA A 107 -15.42 8.59 -9.16
CA ALA A 107 -15.88 7.68 -10.21
C ALA A 107 -14.80 7.45 -11.29
N VAL A 108 -14.13 8.53 -11.73
CA VAL A 108 -13.02 8.42 -12.70
C VAL A 108 -11.85 7.65 -12.08
N LEU A 109 -11.50 7.93 -10.83
CA LEU A 109 -10.45 7.21 -10.11
C LEU A 109 -10.73 5.71 -10.00
N GLY A 110 -11.94 5.32 -9.60
CA GLY A 110 -12.34 3.91 -9.50
C GLY A 110 -12.35 3.18 -10.85
N ARG A 111 -12.58 3.89 -11.97
CA ARG A 111 -12.46 3.31 -13.31
C ARG A 111 -11.00 3.12 -13.74
N LEU A 112 -10.13 4.08 -13.41
CA LEU A 112 -8.70 4.02 -13.73
C LEU A 112 -7.94 3.02 -12.86
N VAL A 113 -8.36 2.88 -11.61
CA VAL A 113 -7.77 1.99 -10.61
C VAL A 113 -8.91 1.12 -10.06
N PRO A 114 -9.26 0.00 -10.70
CA PRO A 114 -10.37 -0.87 -10.29
C PRO A 114 -10.25 -1.41 -8.86
N GLU A 115 -9.02 -1.51 -8.34
CA GLU A 115 -8.72 -1.91 -6.96
C GLU A 115 -9.00 -0.81 -5.92
N TYR A 116 -9.29 0.42 -6.36
CA TYR A 116 -9.56 1.53 -5.47
C TYR A 116 -10.89 1.31 -4.74
N VAL A 117 -10.81 1.10 -3.43
CA VAL A 117 -11.97 1.07 -2.53
C VAL A 117 -12.07 2.41 -1.82
N ALA A 118 -13.11 3.18 -2.16
CA ALA A 118 -13.40 4.45 -1.51
C ALA A 118 -14.02 4.21 -0.12
N GLY A 119 -13.18 4.19 0.92
CA GLY A 119 -13.56 4.46 2.32
C GLY A 119 -14.65 3.59 2.94
N ASP A 120 -14.24 2.54 3.64
CA ASP A 120 -14.43 2.36 5.09
C ASP A 120 -13.57 1.16 5.48
N ALA A 121 -13.00 1.18 6.69
CA ALA A 121 -12.05 0.20 7.21
C ALA A 121 -12.58 -1.23 7.08
N THR A 122 -12.36 -1.84 5.92
CA THR A 122 -12.68 -3.24 5.69
C THR A 122 -11.50 -4.01 6.28
N PRO A 123 -11.73 -4.92 7.26
CA PRO A 123 -10.69 -5.79 7.72
C PRO A 123 -10.36 -6.75 6.58
N THR A 124 -9.41 -6.41 5.71
CA THR A 124 -8.82 -7.39 4.82
C THR A 124 -7.96 -8.31 5.68
N ALA A 125 -8.50 -9.50 5.91
CA ALA A 125 -7.84 -10.54 6.67
C ALA A 125 -6.50 -10.86 5.98
N GLY A 126 -5.40 -10.61 6.69
CA GLY A 126 -4.07 -10.99 6.24
C GLY A 126 -4.03 -12.48 5.95
N ARG A 127 -3.92 -12.82 4.66
CA ARG A 127 -3.48 -14.15 4.23
C ARG A 127 -2.00 -14.06 3.89
N ALA A 128 -1.18 -13.91 4.93
CA ALA A 128 0.24 -14.20 4.83
C ALA A 128 0.47 -15.70 5.08
N ASP A 129 1.28 -16.27 4.20
CA ASP A 129 2.09 -17.47 4.40
C ASP A 129 1.40 -18.83 4.54
N ARG A 130 1.31 -19.56 3.42
CA ARG A 130 1.54 -21.00 3.38
C ARG A 130 2.35 -21.33 2.13
N ALA A 131 3.65 -21.09 2.20
CA ALA A 131 4.61 -21.76 1.32
C ALA A 131 5.91 -22.03 2.08
N ARG A 132 5.83 -22.89 3.08
CA ARG A 132 6.94 -23.74 3.55
C ARG A 132 6.38 -25.14 3.75
N ASP A 133 6.71 -26.01 2.82
CA ASP A 133 7.05 -27.43 3.00
C ASP A 133 7.91 -27.85 1.79
#